data_AF-A0A7J9HM85-F1
#
_entry.id   AF-A0A7J9HM85-F1
#
_cell.length_a   1.000
_cell.length_b   1.000
_cell.length_c   1.000
_cell.angle_alpha   90.00
_cell.angle_beta   90.00
_cell.angle_gamma   90.00
#
_symmetry.space_group_name_H-M   'P 1'
#
loop_
_entity.id
_entity.type
_entity.pdbx_description
1 polymer ?
#
loop_
_entity_poly.entity_id
_entity_poly.type
_entity_poly.pdbx_seq_one_letter_code
_entity_poly.pdbx_strand_id
1 'polypeptide(L)'
;MCKIVSTWKASIPAFDVLMKEQRGFEFKAYIQHLRLHEWNVSDMPNFLITQSTYNYQSFEKMANEAFAKRFGADETTITIALSHVYLEKQYWGEMARGTTTIEYGVNIDGSAFSSHPNDPLGQSNGNLKTFPQLPSCSLQLLDYQIPGITFPMLHIGMLFSTFAWHVEDHFLYSINYHHSGAPKTWYGVPGHAASQFDKVDRDYVYDPDILSHIGKAGASALLAEKTTMFPPNILLQHNVPVHKAVQMVEEYVITFPRAYHARFSQGFNCGEAVNFAFGDWFPWGAMAGQVYAYSC
;
A
#
# COMPACT_ATOMS: atom_id res chain seq x y z
N MET A 1 2.12 6.43 -11.71
CA MET A 1 0.83 6.33 -10.98
C MET A 1 -0.03 7.53 -11.33
N CYS A 2 -1.35 7.40 -11.21
CA CYS A 2 -2.27 8.53 -11.31
C CYS A 2 -3.38 8.42 -10.25
N LYS A 3 -4.10 9.52 -10.03
CA LYS A 3 -5.21 9.62 -9.09
C LYS A 3 -6.49 9.96 -9.85
N ILE A 4 -7.59 9.29 -9.52
CA ILE A 4 -8.89 9.47 -10.17
C ILE A 4 -9.92 9.72 -9.07
N VAL A 5 -10.64 10.84 -9.16
CA VAL A 5 -11.78 11.11 -8.27
C VAL A 5 -12.97 10.28 -8.75
N SER A 6 -13.54 9.45 -7.88
CA SER A 6 -14.68 8.61 -8.25
C SER A 6 -15.91 9.46 -8.56
N THR A 7 -16.54 9.18 -9.69
CA THR A 7 -17.87 9.69 -10.03
C THR A 7 -18.98 8.91 -9.35
N TRP A 8 -18.70 7.68 -8.90
CA TRP A 8 -19.62 6.86 -8.11
C TRP A 8 -19.42 7.09 -6.62
N LYS A 9 -20.52 7.12 -5.87
CA LYS A 9 -20.52 7.31 -4.42
C LYS A 9 -21.19 6.10 -3.78
N ALA A 10 -20.60 5.60 -2.70
CA ALA A 10 -21.25 4.57 -1.90
C ALA A 10 -22.45 5.20 -1.17
N SER A 11 -23.57 4.48 -1.09
CA SER A 11 -24.67 4.83 -0.21
C SER A 11 -24.59 4.10 1.13
N ILE A 12 -23.89 2.95 1.17
CA ILE A 12 -23.61 2.20 2.38
C ILE A 12 -22.14 2.42 2.80
N PRO A 13 -21.88 3.00 3.99
CA PRO A 13 -20.51 3.23 4.47
C PRO A 13 -19.72 1.93 4.66
N ALA A 14 -18.41 1.98 4.46
CA ALA A 14 -17.52 0.83 4.65
C ALA A 14 -17.64 0.17 6.03
N PHE A 15 -17.82 0.97 7.09
CA PHE A 15 -18.10 0.46 8.43
C PHE A 15 -19.33 -0.46 8.45
N ASP A 16 -20.43 -0.03 7.82
CA ASP A 16 -21.67 -0.81 7.78
C ASP A 16 -21.52 -2.07 6.92
N VAL A 17 -20.81 -1.99 5.80
CA VAL A 17 -20.53 -3.17 4.97
C VAL A 17 -19.74 -4.20 5.78
N LEU A 18 -18.63 -3.80 6.40
CA LEU A 18 -17.75 -4.70 7.14
C LEU A 18 -18.39 -5.23 8.43
N MET A 19 -19.24 -4.44 9.11
CA MET A 19 -19.83 -4.86 10.38
C MET A 19 -21.21 -5.52 10.26
N LYS A 20 -21.95 -5.27 9.16
CA LYS A 20 -23.33 -5.77 8.99
C LYS A 20 -23.49 -6.74 7.82
N GLU A 21 -22.84 -6.50 6.68
CA GLU A 21 -22.91 -7.42 5.54
C GLU A 21 -21.94 -8.61 5.70
N GLN A 22 -20.83 -8.41 6.42
CA GLN A 22 -19.84 -9.45 6.71
C GLN A 22 -19.88 -9.87 8.18
N ARG A 23 -20.66 -10.91 8.46
CA ARG A 23 -20.85 -11.39 9.83
C ARG A 23 -19.53 -11.91 10.41
N GLY A 24 -19.10 -11.34 11.53
CA GLY A 24 -17.90 -11.76 12.25
C GLY A 24 -16.60 -11.33 11.58
N PHE A 25 -16.62 -10.24 10.80
CA PHE A 25 -15.40 -9.69 10.20
C PHE A 25 -14.36 -9.33 11.27
N GLU A 26 -13.24 -10.03 11.21
CA GLU A 26 -12.07 -9.81 12.03
C GLU A 26 -10.82 -9.95 11.16
N PHE A 27 -9.75 -9.28 11.54
CA PHE A 27 -8.49 -9.32 10.83
C PHE A 27 -7.31 -9.28 11.80
N LYS A 28 -6.16 -9.71 11.31
CA LYS A 28 -4.89 -9.64 12.02
C LYS A 28 -4.16 -8.36 11.64
N ALA A 29 -3.71 -7.62 12.63
CA ALA A 29 -2.79 -6.51 12.41
C ALA A 29 -1.37 -6.95 12.75
N TYR A 30 -0.42 -6.46 11.95
CA TYR A 30 1.00 -6.77 12.08
C TYR A 30 1.75 -5.56 12.61
N ILE A 31 2.70 -5.81 13.50
CA ILE A 31 3.60 -4.76 13.99
C ILE A 31 4.61 -4.40 12.90
N GLN A 32 4.70 -3.11 12.60
CA GLN A 32 5.71 -2.54 11.72
C GLN A 32 6.60 -1.57 12.50
N HIS A 33 7.90 -1.74 12.34
CA HIS A 33 8.92 -0.87 12.91
C HIS A 33 9.26 0.24 11.92
N LEU A 34 9.10 1.50 12.33
CA LEU A 34 9.40 2.66 11.49
C LEU A 34 10.84 3.13 11.70
N ARG A 35 11.83 2.33 11.29
CA ARG A 35 13.26 2.65 11.50
C ARG A 35 14.12 2.29 10.30
N LEU A 36 14.49 3.27 9.46
CA LEU A 36 15.41 3.02 8.35
C LEU A 36 16.85 2.74 8.82
N HIS A 37 17.27 3.36 9.91
CA HIS A 37 18.68 3.48 10.32
C HIS A 37 19.24 2.28 11.10
N GLU A 38 18.39 1.33 11.50
CA GLU A 38 18.77 0.19 12.36
C GLU A 38 18.62 -1.16 11.66
N TRP A 39 18.11 -1.19 10.42
CA TRP A 39 17.85 -2.45 9.74
C TRP A 39 19.14 -3.21 9.46
N ASN A 40 19.26 -4.33 10.14
CA ASN A 40 20.32 -5.31 9.94
C ASN A 40 19.68 -6.67 9.57
N VAL A 41 20.53 -7.61 9.18
CA VAL A 41 20.14 -8.96 8.70
C VAL A 41 19.26 -9.72 9.71
N SER A 42 19.29 -9.37 11.01
CA SER A 42 18.50 -10.03 12.05
C SER A 42 17.06 -9.51 12.19
N ASP A 43 16.72 -8.38 11.54
CA ASP A 43 15.38 -7.79 11.57
C ASP A 43 14.50 -8.20 10.39
N MET A 44 15.09 -8.82 9.36
CA MET A 44 14.39 -9.32 8.17
C MET A 44 13.21 -10.28 8.47
N PRO A 45 13.26 -11.15 9.51
CA PRO A 45 12.11 -11.99 9.88
C PRO A 45 11.06 -11.29 10.75
N ASN A 46 11.27 -10.05 11.21
CA ASN A 46 10.51 -9.48 12.34
C ASN A 46 9.21 -8.77 11.96
N PHE A 47 8.86 -8.67 10.67
CA PHE A 47 7.59 -8.06 10.23
C PHE A 47 6.32 -8.83 10.64
N LEU A 48 6.43 -9.99 11.30
CA LEU A 48 5.31 -10.94 11.45
C LEU A 48 5.13 -11.59 12.83
N ILE A 49 5.87 -11.19 13.86
CA ILE A 49 5.94 -11.99 15.11
C ILE A 49 4.76 -11.77 16.06
N THR A 50 4.18 -10.57 16.10
CA THR A 50 3.07 -10.26 17.01
C THR A 50 1.82 -9.90 16.22
N GLN A 51 0.79 -10.75 16.36
CA GLN A 51 -0.50 -10.60 15.69
C GLN A 51 -1.55 -10.30 16.76
N SER A 52 -2.07 -9.08 16.75
CA SER A 52 -3.28 -8.73 17.48
C SER A 52 -4.47 -8.88 16.53
N THR A 53 -5.54 -9.50 17.01
CA THR A 53 -6.79 -9.63 16.25
C THR A 53 -7.71 -8.45 16.57
N TYR A 54 -8.25 -7.82 15.53
CA TYR A 54 -9.21 -6.73 15.65
C TYR A 54 -10.41 -6.96 14.74
N ASN A 55 -11.49 -6.26 15.05
CA ASN A 55 -12.49 -5.92 14.04
C ASN A 55 -12.31 -4.45 13.63
N TYR A 56 -13.12 -3.99 12.68
CA TYR A 56 -13.01 -2.62 12.16
C TYR A 56 -13.14 -1.56 13.29
N GLN A 57 -14.11 -1.73 14.17
CA GLN A 57 -14.41 -0.78 15.25
C GLN A 57 -13.31 -0.76 16.33
N SER A 58 -12.81 -1.92 16.73
CA SER A 58 -11.77 -1.99 17.78
C SER A 58 -10.44 -1.44 17.29
N PHE A 59 -10.09 -1.66 16.02
CA PHE A 59 -8.89 -1.08 15.43
C PHE A 59 -9.01 0.44 15.25
N GLU A 60 -10.16 0.94 14.78
CA GLU A 60 -10.42 2.38 14.66
C GLU A 60 -10.24 3.10 16.00
N LYS A 61 -10.83 2.54 17.07
CA LYS A 61 -10.70 3.09 18.41
C LYS A 61 -9.23 3.15 18.84
N MET A 62 -8.49 2.05 18.72
CA MET A 62 -7.08 1.98 19.08
C MET A 62 -6.24 2.99 18.27
N ALA A 63 -6.45 3.06 16.96
CA ALA A 63 -5.72 3.95 16.07
C ALA A 63 -5.94 5.43 16.41
N ASN A 64 -7.19 5.80 16.73
CA ASN A 64 -7.54 7.17 17.12
C ASN A 64 -7.00 7.54 18.51
N GLU A 65 -7.02 6.61 19.48
CA GLU A 65 -6.38 6.81 20.78
C GLU A 65 -4.87 7.02 20.65
N ALA A 66 -4.20 6.24 19.78
CA ALA A 66 -2.78 6.40 19.49
C ALA A 66 -2.47 7.76 18.82
N PHE A 67 -3.31 8.20 17.88
CA PHE A 67 -3.19 9.51 17.25
C PHE A 67 -3.31 10.65 18.27
N ALA A 68 -4.35 10.62 19.11
CA ALA A 68 -4.58 11.62 20.14
C ALA A 68 -3.46 11.66 21.19
N LYS A 69 -2.91 10.49 21.56
CA LYS A 69 -1.75 10.42 22.47
C LYS A 69 -0.51 11.08 21.87
N ARG A 70 -0.30 11.00 20.56
CA ARG A 70 0.87 11.56 19.88
C ARG A 70 0.78 13.07 19.68
N PHE A 71 -0.37 13.58 19.26
CA PHE A 71 -0.52 15.01 18.91
C PHE A 71 -1.29 15.83 19.95
N GLY A 72 -1.77 15.20 21.03
CA GLY A 72 -2.60 15.86 22.03
C GLY A 72 -4.05 16.03 21.58
N ALA A 73 -4.91 16.46 22.51
CA ALA A 73 -6.33 16.68 22.29
C ALA A 73 -6.69 18.16 22.01
N ASP A 74 -5.70 19.04 21.91
CA ASP A 74 -5.92 20.47 21.65
C ASP A 74 -6.29 20.72 20.19
N GLU A 75 -7.35 21.50 19.96
CA GLU A 75 -7.95 21.73 18.64
C GLU A 75 -7.00 22.45 17.66
N THR A 76 -6.16 23.35 18.16
CA THR A 76 -5.17 24.06 17.34
C THR A 76 -4.06 23.11 16.90
N THR A 77 -3.58 22.29 17.83
CA THR A 77 -2.55 21.28 17.59
C THR A 77 -3.06 20.20 16.64
N ILE A 78 -4.31 19.75 16.79
CA ILE A 78 -4.97 18.82 15.88
C ILE A 78 -5.09 19.44 14.48
N THR A 79 -5.51 20.70 14.35
CA THR A 79 -5.64 21.37 13.05
C THR A 79 -4.31 21.43 12.30
N ILE A 80 -3.22 21.77 13.00
CA ILE A 80 -1.87 21.75 12.43
C ILE A 80 -1.44 20.32 12.09
N ALA A 81 -1.73 19.37 12.99
CA ALA A 81 -1.43 17.95 12.80
C ALA A 81 -2.22 17.32 11.65
N LEU A 82 -3.38 17.87 11.26
CA LEU A 82 -4.16 17.38 10.12
C LEU A 82 -3.62 17.88 8.77
N SER A 83 -2.64 18.79 8.75
CA SER A 83 -1.99 19.19 7.50
C SER A 83 -1.17 18.04 6.92
N HIS A 84 -1.46 17.66 5.67
CA HIS A 84 -0.75 16.60 4.95
C HIS A 84 0.77 16.82 4.91
N VAL A 85 1.21 18.08 4.75
CA VAL A 85 2.62 18.46 4.70
C VAL A 85 3.28 18.26 6.08
N TYR A 86 2.56 18.59 7.15
CA TYR A 86 3.05 18.36 8.51
C TYR A 86 3.21 16.87 8.80
N LEU A 87 2.18 16.07 8.51
CA LEU A 87 2.23 14.62 8.74
C LEU A 87 3.30 13.92 7.91
N GLU A 88 3.49 14.34 6.65
CA GLU A 88 4.58 13.85 5.81
C GLU A 88 5.96 14.16 6.40
N LYS A 89 6.14 15.38 6.95
CA LYS A 89 7.39 15.75 7.64
C LYS A 89 7.60 14.93 8.92
N GLN A 90 6.55 14.72 9.71
CA GLN A 90 6.62 13.90 10.92
C GLN A 90 6.92 12.44 10.61
N TYR A 91 6.29 11.88 9.57
CA TYR A 91 6.53 10.53 9.10
C TYR A 91 8.00 10.30 8.75
N TRP A 92 8.60 11.17 7.92
CA TRP A 92 10.02 11.05 7.59
C TRP A 92 10.95 11.31 8.76
N GLY A 93 10.54 12.16 9.71
CA GLY A 93 11.24 12.33 10.99
C GLY A 93 11.29 11.04 11.81
N GLU A 94 10.16 10.32 11.91
CA GLU A 94 10.09 9.00 12.54
C GLU A 94 10.91 7.96 11.79
N MET A 95 10.79 7.84 10.47
CA MET A 95 11.59 6.86 9.71
C MET A 95 13.10 7.04 9.92
N ALA A 96 13.56 8.28 10.10
CA ALA A 96 14.97 8.61 10.26
C ALA A 96 15.53 8.38 11.68
N ARG A 97 14.74 8.65 12.73
CA ARG A 97 15.24 8.70 14.13
C ARG A 97 14.29 8.09 15.16
N GLY A 98 13.15 7.63 14.69
CA GLY A 98 12.06 7.11 15.48
C GLY A 98 12.36 5.78 16.11
N THR A 99 11.64 5.49 17.18
CA THR A 99 11.62 4.14 17.79
C THR A 99 10.23 3.51 17.76
N THR A 100 9.28 4.19 17.11
CA THR A 100 7.86 3.85 17.12
C THR A 100 7.57 2.57 16.38
N THR A 101 6.73 1.74 16.99
CA THR A 101 6.02 0.64 16.34
C THR A 101 4.59 1.05 16.04
N ILE A 102 4.09 0.63 14.90
CA ILE A 102 2.68 0.79 14.51
C ILE A 102 2.08 -0.57 14.21
N GLU A 103 0.76 -0.65 14.17
CA GLU A 103 0.03 -1.83 13.71
C GLU A 103 -0.62 -1.57 12.35
N TYR A 104 -0.63 -2.58 11.48
CA TYR A 104 -1.21 -2.46 10.15
C TYR A 104 -1.89 -3.75 9.72
N GLY A 105 -3.16 -3.65 9.33
CA GLY A 105 -3.88 -4.73 8.67
C GLY A 105 -3.66 -4.69 7.17
N VAL A 106 -2.91 -5.66 6.64
CA VAL A 106 -2.54 -5.78 5.22
C VAL A 106 -2.98 -7.14 4.69
N ASN A 107 -3.32 -7.21 3.40
CA ASN A 107 -3.76 -8.45 2.74
C ASN A 107 -4.94 -9.12 3.46
N ILE A 108 -5.92 -8.31 3.89
CA ILE A 108 -7.09 -8.80 4.62
C ILE A 108 -8.14 -9.31 3.62
N ASP A 109 -8.61 -10.52 3.83
CA ASP A 109 -9.74 -11.08 3.08
C ASP A 109 -11.05 -10.35 3.42
N GLY A 110 -11.86 -10.08 2.40
CA GLY A 110 -13.12 -9.34 2.51
C GLY A 110 -13.14 -8.10 1.62
N SER A 111 -14.30 -7.42 1.56
CA SER A 111 -14.48 -6.23 0.72
C SER A 111 -15.39 -5.19 1.37
N ALA A 112 -14.98 -3.92 1.37
CA ALA A 112 -15.83 -2.83 1.85
C ALA A 112 -16.77 -2.27 0.77
N PHE A 113 -16.76 -2.81 -0.46
CA PHE A 113 -17.81 -2.56 -1.43
C PHE A 113 -19.10 -3.29 -1.06
N SER A 114 -20.19 -2.54 -0.86
CA SER A 114 -21.51 -3.09 -0.54
C SER A 114 -22.01 -4.05 -1.64
N SER A 115 -22.77 -5.05 -1.21
CA SER A 115 -23.52 -5.93 -2.11
C SER A 115 -24.98 -5.51 -2.24
N HIS A 116 -25.38 -4.40 -1.60
CA HIS A 116 -26.73 -3.88 -1.68
C HIS A 116 -27.06 -3.45 -3.13
N PRO A 117 -28.23 -3.83 -3.68
CA PRO A 117 -28.56 -3.61 -5.09
C PRO A 117 -28.75 -2.13 -5.45
N ASN A 118 -28.93 -1.26 -4.45
CA ASN A 118 -29.08 0.18 -4.64
C ASN A 118 -27.82 0.98 -4.26
N ASP A 119 -26.70 0.31 -3.96
CA ASP A 119 -25.43 1.01 -3.72
C ASP A 119 -24.78 1.42 -5.06
N PRO A 120 -24.68 2.71 -5.39
CA PRO A 120 -24.21 3.13 -6.71
C PRO A 120 -22.77 2.72 -7.00
N LEU A 121 -21.90 2.70 -5.99
CA LEU A 121 -20.51 2.27 -6.14
C LEU A 121 -20.41 0.75 -6.24
N GLY A 122 -21.11 0.03 -5.36
CA GLY A 122 -21.14 -1.44 -5.30
C GLY A 122 -21.69 -2.09 -6.56
N GLN A 123 -22.62 -1.43 -7.27
CA GLN A 123 -23.15 -1.92 -8.55
C GLN A 123 -22.42 -1.37 -9.79
N SER A 124 -21.40 -0.52 -9.60
CA SER A 124 -20.66 0.08 -10.72
C SER A 124 -19.50 -0.79 -11.22
N ASN A 125 -18.98 -0.43 -12.40
CA ASN A 125 -17.70 -0.96 -12.91
C ASN A 125 -16.49 -0.46 -12.10
N GLY A 126 -16.69 0.44 -11.13
CA GLY A 126 -15.68 0.87 -10.16
C GLY A 126 -15.56 -0.05 -8.94
N ASN A 127 -16.39 -1.09 -8.83
CA ASN A 127 -16.31 -2.08 -7.77
C ASN A 127 -15.12 -3.03 -8.01
N LEU A 128 -14.16 -3.03 -7.08
CA LEU A 128 -12.95 -3.84 -7.24
C LEU A 128 -13.18 -5.34 -7.14
N LYS A 129 -14.32 -5.79 -6.57
CA LYS A 129 -14.71 -7.22 -6.56
C LYS A 129 -14.87 -7.80 -7.97
N THR A 130 -15.39 -7.00 -8.89
CA THR A 130 -15.73 -7.42 -10.26
C THR A 130 -14.79 -6.82 -11.30
N PHE A 131 -13.93 -5.88 -10.91
CA PHE A 131 -13.03 -5.18 -11.82
C PHE A 131 -12.12 -6.12 -12.65
N PRO A 132 -11.47 -7.16 -12.07
CA PRO A 132 -10.64 -8.08 -12.85
C PRO A 132 -11.43 -8.96 -13.83
N GLN A 133 -12.76 -9.03 -13.69
CA GLN A 133 -13.67 -9.82 -14.54
C GLN A 133 -14.26 -8.99 -15.69
N LEU A 134 -13.92 -7.70 -15.78
CA LEU A 134 -14.38 -6.86 -16.88
C LEU A 134 -13.88 -7.41 -18.24
N PRO A 135 -14.67 -7.33 -19.32
CA PRO A 135 -14.30 -7.89 -20.63
C PRO A 135 -12.97 -7.41 -21.22
N SER A 136 -12.50 -6.23 -20.82
CA SER A 136 -11.21 -5.69 -21.26
C SER A 136 -10.03 -6.23 -20.47
N CYS A 137 -10.26 -6.75 -19.26
CA CYS A 137 -9.21 -7.26 -18.39
C CYS A 137 -8.74 -8.64 -18.85
N SER A 138 -7.45 -8.81 -19.11
CA SER A 138 -6.87 -10.09 -19.52
C SER A 138 -6.92 -11.14 -18.41
N LEU A 139 -7.01 -10.71 -17.14
CA LEU A 139 -7.10 -11.62 -15.99
C LEU A 139 -8.44 -12.38 -15.92
N GLN A 140 -9.47 -11.95 -16.64
CA GLN A 140 -10.75 -12.66 -16.72
C GLN A 140 -10.62 -14.09 -17.29
N LEU A 141 -9.50 -14.37 -17.97
CA LEU A 141 -9.21 -15.68 -18.56
C LEU A 141 -8.65 -16.69 -17.55
N LEU A 142 -8.33 -16.26 -16.33
CA LEU A 142 -7.90 -17.14 -15.26
C LEU A 142 -9.12 -17.89 -14.69
N ASP A 143 -8.99 -19.20 -14.56
CA ASP A 143 -10.05 -20.10 -14.07
C ASP A 143 -9.97 -20.37 -12.56
N TYR A 144 -9.01 -19.76 -11.87
CA TYR A 144 -8.83 -19.85 -10.42
C TYR A 144 -8.68 -18.47 -9.78
N GLN A 145 -8.96 -18.40 -8.48
CA GLN A 145 -8.87 -17.17 -7.70
C GLN A 145 -7.49 -17.02 -7.07
N ILE A 146 -6.92 -15.83 -7.19
CA ILE A 146 -5.66 -15.43 -6.56
C ILE A 146 -5.91 -14.16 -5.73
N PRO A 147 -5.71 -14.21 -4.39
CA PRO A 147 -5.89 -13.04 -3.53
C PRO A 147 -5.05 -11.85 -3.99
N GLY A 148 -5.66 -10.67 -4.07
CA GLY A 148 -5.01 -9.45 -4.53
C GLY A 148 -4.95 -9.30 -6.05
N ILE A 149 -5.07 -10.38 -6.81
CA ILE A 149 -4.96 -10.35 -8.28
C ILE A 149 -6.33 -10.48 -8.95
N THR A 150 -7.08 -11.53 -8.67
CA THR A 150 -8.41 -11.75 -9.30
C THR A 150 -9.56 -11.32 -8.40
N PHE A 151 -9.28 -11.05 -7.12
CA PHE A 151 -10.21 -10.46 -6.17
C PHE A 151 -9.45 -9.54 -5.21
N PRO A 152 -10.11 -8.50 -4.68
CA PRO A 152 -9.44 -7.46 -3.93
C PRO A 152 -9.04 -7.90 -2.52
N MET A 153 -8.05 -7.19 -1.96
CA MET A 153 -7.68 -7.28 -0.54
C MET A 153 -7.82 -5.94 0.16
N LEU A 154 -8.31 -6.00 1.40
CA LEU A 154 -8.45 -4.86 2.29
C LEU A 154 -7.13 -4.49 2.96
N HIS A 155 -6.99 -3.19 3.21
CA HIS A 155 -5.89 -2.57 3.91
C HIS A 155 -6.47 -1.60 4.94
N ILE A 156 -6.27 -1.90 6.23
CA ILE A 156 -6.76 -1.10 7.35
C ILE A 156 -5.55 -0.55 8.11
N GLY A 157 -5.31 0.75 7.95
CA GLY A 157 -4.13 1.44 8.48
C GLY A 157 -4.46 2.34 9.66
N MET A 158 -3.41 2.68 10.41
CA MET A 158 -3.37 3.75 11.39
C MET A 158 -2.33 4.81 10.95
N LEU A 159 -2.10 5.81 11.79
CA LEU A 159 -1.07 6.81 11.55
C LEU A 159 0.28 6.14 11.28
N PHE A 160 0.90 6.49 10.15
CA PHE A 160 2.21 6.01 9.68
C PHE A 160 2.28 4.54 9.26
N SER A 161 1.16 3.81 9.20
CA SER A 161 1.14 2.51 8.54
C SER A 161 1.69 2.64 7.13
N THR A 162 2.72 1.87 6.83
CA THR A 162 3.57 2.01 5.65
C THR A 162 3.43 0.79 4.74
N PHE A 163 3.36 1.06 3.45
CA PHE A 163 3.55 0.08 2.40
C PHE A 163 4.79 0.51 1.60
N ALA A 164 5.87 -0.24 1.75
CA ALA A 164 7.19 0.17 1.35
C ALA A 164 7.36 0.21 -0.19
N TRP A 165 8.54 0.60 -0.67
CA TRP A 165 8.80 0.64 -2.10
C TRP A 165 8.73 -0.76 -2.71
N HIS A 166 7.90 -0.92 -3.73
CA HIS A 166 7.79 -2.18 -4.48
C HIS A 166 7.14 -1.94 -5.84
N VAL A 167 7.14 -2.99 -6.66
CA VAL A 167 6.33 -3.13 -7.87
C VAL A 167 5.34 -4.27 -7.69
N GLU A 168 4.26 -4.27 -8.47
CA GLU A 168 3.28 -5.36 -8.44
C GLU A 168 3.86 -6.65 -9.02
N ASP A 169 3.36 -7.79 -8.54
CA ASP A 169 3.69 -9.10 -9.09
C ASP A 169 3.35 -9.16 -10.58
N HIS A 170 4.19 -9.87 -11.34
CA HIS A 170 4.12 -9.92 -12.80
C HIS A 170 4.08 -8.54 -13.51
N PHE A 171 4.53 -7.49 -12.82
CA PHE A 171 4.42 -6.09 -13.28
C PHE A 171 2.99 -5.72 -13.70
N LEU A 172 1.98 -6.27 -13.01
CA LEU A 172 0.59 -5.93 -13.25
C LEU A 172 0.31 -4.44 -12.98
N TYR A 173 -0.82 -3.96 -13.48
CA TYR A 173 -1.41 -2.76 -12.93
C TYR A 173 -1.96 -3.05 -11.53
N SER A 174 -2.09 -2.03 -10.68
CA SER A 174 -2.90 -2.08 -9.46
C SER A 174 -3.83 -0.89 -9.40
N ILE A 175 -5.05 -1.13 -8.92
CA ILE A 175 -6.03 -0.08 -8.62
C ILE A 175 -6.35 -0.17 -7.12
N ASN A 176 -6.19 0.94 -6.42
CA ASN A 176 -6.55 1.08 -5.01
C ASN A 176 -7.70 2.07 -4.86
N TYR A 177 -8.80 1.65 -4.24
CA TYR A 177 -9.90 2.55 -3.84
C TYR A 177 -9.81 2.88 -2.35
N HIS A 178 -10.08 4.14 -2.00
CA HIS A 178 -10.07 4.59 -0.61
C HIS A 178 -11.49 4.74 -0.05
N HIS A 179 -11.87 3.79 0.80
CA HIS A 179 -13.23 3.69 1.34
C HIS A 179 -13.55 4.73 2.43
N SER A 180 -12.67 4.92 3.41
CA SER A 180 -12.94 5.79 4.56
C SER A 180 -11.69 6.14 5.37
N GLY A 181 -11.80 7.19 6.19
CA GLY A 181 -10.77 7.59 7.15
C GLY A 181 -9.77 8.62 6.60
N ALA A 182 -8.60 8.67 7.23
CA ALA A 182 -7.55 9.63 6.94
C ALA A 182 -6.83 9.34 5.60
N PRO A 183 -6.32 10.38 4.90
CA PRO A 183 -5.69 10.22 3.60
C PRO A 183 -4.48 9.30 3.57
N LYS A 184 -4.12 8.84 2.38
CA LYS A 184 -2.87 8.12 2.10
C LYS A 184 -1.96 8.96 1.23
N THR A 185 -0.69 9.10 1.63
CA THR A 185 0.32 9.75 0.81
C THR A 185 1.06 8.70 0.01
N TRP A 186 1.10 8.87 -1.30
CA TRP A 186 1.74 7.96 -2.24
C TRP A 186 2.93 8.64 -2.90
N TYR A 187 3.96 7.84 -3.15
CA TYR A 187 5.09 8.18 -4.01
C TYR A 187 5.16 7.16 -5.13
N GLY A 188 5.48 7.61 -6.34
CA GLY A 188 5.53 6.74 -7.50
C GLY A 188 6.64 7.14 -8.45
N VAL A 189 7.34 6.13 -8.95
CA VAL A 189 8.38 6.22 -9.98
C VAL A 189 7.83 5.57 -11.26
N PRO A 190 7.94 6.22 -12.43
CA PRO A 190 7.43 5.65 -13.67
C PRO A 190 8.20 4.39 -14.06
N GLY A 191 7.51 3.42 -14.71
CA GLY A 191 8.10 2.11 -15.03
C GLY A 191 9.36 2.17 -15.91
N HIS A 192 9.51 3.18 -16.76
CA HIS A 192 10.74 3.37 -17.55
C HIS A 192 11.97 3.71 -16.69
N ALA A 193 11.78 4.26 -15.48
CA ALA A 193 12.84 4.60 -14.55
C ALA A 193 13.11 3.50 -13.51
N ALA A 194 12.40 2.35 -13.58
CA ALA A 194 12.54 1.26 -12.63
C ALA A 194 13.98 0.73 -12.51
N SER A 195 14.68 0.53 -13.64
CA SER A 195 16.09 0.10 -13.60
C SER A 195 17.03 1.12 -12.95
N GLN A 196 16.70 2.41 -13.01
CA GLN A 196 17.47 3.45 -12.32
C GLN A 196 17.14 3.47 -10.82
N PHE A 197 15.89 3.22 -10.45
CA PHE A 197 15.50 2.97 -9.06
C PHE A 197 16.30 1.80 -8.48
N ASP A 198 16.31 0.64 -9.14
CA ASP A 198 17.04 -0.56 -8.70
C ASP A 198 18.54 -0.26 -8.47
N LYS A 199 19.11 0.59 -9.33
CA LYS A 199 20.50 1.03 -9.21
C LYS A 199 20.70 1.91 -7.97
N VAL A 200 19.85 2.90 -7.75
CA VAL A 200 19.97 3.82 -6.61
C VAL A 200 19.77 3.09 -5.29
N ASP A 201 18.78 2.23 -5.23
CA ASP A 201 18.48 1.43 -4.04
C ASP A 201 19.67 0.53 -3.66
N ARG A 202 20.21 -0.22 -4.63
CA ARG A 202 21.41 -1.03 -4.41
C ARG A 202 22.65 -0.20 -4.03
N ASP A 203 22.89 0.93 -4.69
CA ASP A 203 24.15 1.66 -4.55
C ASP A 203 24.16 2.60 -3.31
N TYR A 204 23.00 2.98 -2.77
CA TYR A 204 22.88 4.03 -1.73
C TYR A 204 21.95 3.73 -0.55
N VAL A 205 21.08 2.72 -0.63
CA VAL A 205 20.13 2.41 0.45
C VAL A 205 20.60 1.21 1.27
N TYR A 206 21.02 0.13 0.61
CA TYR A 206 21.50 -1.06 1.31
C TYR A 206 22.97 -0.95 1.70
N ASP A 207 23.28 -1.48 2.89
CA ASP A 207 24.67 -1.65 3.33
C ASP A 207 25.39 -2.65 2.38
N PRO A 208 26.59 -2.32 1.87
CA PRO A 208 27.39 -3.22 1.05
C PRO A 208 27.58 -4.63 1.66
N ASP A 209 27.65 -4.73 2.99
CA ASP A 209 27.82 -6.02 3.68
C ASP A 209 26.53 -6.88 3.58
N ILE A 210 25.34 -6.27 3.58
CA ILE A 210 24.05 -6.95 3.34
C ILE A 210 23.99 -7.47 1.91
N LEU A 211 24.42 -6.67 0.94
CA LEU A 211 24.48 -7.06 -0.47
C LEU A 211 25.51 -8.16 -0.74
N SER A 212 26.60 -8.19 0.04
CA SER A 212 27.64 -9.21 -0.07
C SER A 212 27.17 -10.60 0.40
N HIS A 213 26.28 -10.66 1.40
CA HIS A 213 25.72 -11.90 1.92
C HIS A 213 24.58 -12.49 1.07
N ILE A 214 23.84 -11.65 0.33
CA ILE A 214 22.62 -12.06 -0.39
C ILE A 214 22.84 -12.05 -1.92
N GLY A 215 24.01 -11.59 -2.38
CA GLY A 215 24.42 -11.59 -3.79
C GLY A 215 23.74 -10.50 -4.63
N LYS A 216 24.11 -10.39 -5.92
CA LYS A 216 23.58 -9.36 -6.84
C LYS A 216 22.06 -9.45 -7.08
N ALA A 217 21.45 -10.61 -6.88
CA ALA A 217 19.99 -10.81 -6.94
C ALA A 217 19.29 -10.42 -5.63
N GLY A 218 20.05 -10.23 -4.53
CA GLY A 218 19.53 -10.04 -3.18
C GLY A 218 18.75 -8.74 -2.97
N ALA A 219 19.24 -7.61 -3.48
CA ALA A 219 18.50 -6.33 -3.37
C ALA A 219 17.10 -6.41 -4.00
N SER A 220 16.99 -7.07 -5.16
CA SER A 220 15.70 -7.28 -5.83
C SER A 220 14.78 -8.24 -5.06
N ALA A 221 15.34 -9.22 -4.34
CA ALA A 221 14.59 -10.13 -3.49
C ALA A 221 14.10 -9.44 -2.20
N LEU A 222 14.91 -8.58 -1.58
CA LEU A 222 14.51 -7.76 -0.42
C LEU A 222 13.40 -6.76 -0.77
N LEU A 223 13.46 -6.13 -1.95
CA LEU A 223 12.38 -5.28 -2.46
C LEU A 223 11.10 -6.08 -2.74
N ALA A 224 11.24 -7.34 -3.19
CA ALA A 224 10.10 -8.23 -3.40
C ALA A 224 9.40 -8.58 -2.08
N GLU A 225 10.12 -8.61 -0.96
CA GLU A 225 9.54 -8.76 0.38
C GLU A 225 8.82 -7.48 0.87
N LYS A 226 8.82 -6.40 0.07
CA LYS A 226 8.12 -5.12 0.34
C LYS A 226 8.45 -4.51 1.70
N THR A 227 9.67 -4.73 2.18
CA THR A 227 10.07 -4.28 3.50
C THR A 227 10.62 -2.87 3.46
N THR A 228 11.34 -2.46 2.39
CA THR A 228 12.23 -1.29 2.41
C THR A 228 11.61 0.05 2.01
N MET A 229 11.55 0.97 2.98
CA MET A 229 10.96 2.30 2.81
C MET A 229 11.98 3.39 3.15
N PHE A 230 12.46 4.10 2.13
CA PHE A 230 13.40 5.21 2.24
C PHE A 230 12.87 6.49 1.58
N PRO A 231 13.38 7.68 1.97
CA PRO A 231 12.81 8.93 1.53
C PRO A 231 13.04 9.20 0.03
N PRO A 232 12.04 9.74 -0.69
CA PRO A 232 12.12 10.06 -2.12
C PRO A 232 13.28 10.96 -2.52
N ASN A 233 13.82 11.76 -1.59
CA ASN A 233 14.93 12.67 -1.89
C ASN A 233 16.21 11.92 -2.31
N ILE A 234 16.42 10.68 -1.85
CA ILE A 234 17.54 9.83 -2.31
C ILE A 234 17.40 9.60 -3.82
N LEU A 235 16.21 9.20 -4.28
CA LEU A 235 15.92 9.02 -5.71
C LEU A 235 16.12 10.30 -6.51
N LEU A 236 15.59 11.43 -6.02
CA LEU A 236 15.69 12.72 -6.69
C LEU A 236 17.14 13.20 -6.82
N GLN A 237 17.99 13.00 -5.79
CA GLN A 237 19.41 13.34 -5.83
C GLN A 237 20.19 12.54 -6.89
N HIS A 238 19.68 11.36 -7.27
CA HIS A 238 20.25 10.51 -8.31
C HIS A 238 19.45 10.53 -9.63
N ASN A 239 18.69 11.60 -9.85
CA ASN A 239 17.93 11.86 -11.08
C ASN A 239 16.88 10.78 -11.43
N VAL A 240 16.33 10.09 -10.43
CA VAL A 240 15.16 9.22 -10.62
C VAL A 240 13.89 10.05 -10.40
N PRO A 241 12.98 10.14 -11.38
CA PRO A 241 11.76 10.92 -11.24
C PRO A 241 10.82 10.31 -10.19
N VAL A 242 10.38 11.12 -9.24
CA VAL A 242 9.37 10.74 -8.25
C VAL A 242 8.20 11.69 -8.30
N HIS A 243 7.00 11.14 -8.34
CA HIS A 243 5.74 11.87 -8.26
C HIS A 243 5.06 11.58 -6.93
N LYS A 244 4.30 12.55 -6.41
CA LYS A 244 3.52 12.43 -5.17
C LYS A 244 2.02 12.55 -5.45
N ALA A 245 1.21 11.77 -4.73
CA ALA A 245 -0.23 11.94 -4.70
C ALA A 245 -0.74 11.82 -3.25
N VAL A 246 -1.71 12.64 -2.86
CA VAL A 246 -2.47 12.45 -1.62
C VAL A 246 -3.84 11.93 -2.02
N GLN A 247 -4.13 10.69 -1.63
CA GLN A 247 -5.38 10.00 -1.90
C GLN A 247 -6.36 10.25 -0.75
N MET A 248 -7.46 10.91 -1.08
CA MET A 248 -8.61 11.17 -0.22
C MET A 248 -9.64 10.05 -0.35
N VAL A 249 -10.60 10.03 0.58
CA VAL A 249 -11.76 9.12 0.51
C VAL A 249 -12.50 9.31 -0.81
N GLU A 250 -13.02 8.21 -1.37
CA GLU A 250 -13.69 8.14 -2.68
C GLU A 250 -12.79 8.45 -3.89
N GLU A 251 -11.47 8.33 -3.73
CA GLU A 251 -10.52 8.42 -4.84
C GLU A 251 -9.86 7.06 -5.12
N TYR A 252 -9.61 6.80 -6.40
CA TYR A 252 -8.76 5.72 -6.86
C TYR A 252 -7.32 6.20 -7.06
N VAL A 253 -6.36 5.32 -6.79
CA VAL A 253 -4.98 5.44 -7.26
C VAL A 253 -4.68 4.25 -8.15
N ILE A 254 -4.15 4.51 -9.34
CA ILE A 254 -3.68 3.47 -10.27
C ILE A 254 -2.17 3.50 -10.34
N THR A 255 -1.55 2.33 -10.16
CA THR A 255 -0.12 2.10 -10.43
C THR A 255 0.02 1.35 -11.75
N PHE A 256 1.01 1.75 -12.54
CA PHE A 256 1.23 1.24 -13.89
C PHE A 256 2.25 0.10 -13.85
N PRO A 257 2.34 -0.74 -14.90
CA PRO A 257 3.30 -1.81 -14.99
C PRO A 257 4.72 -1.37 -14.64
N ARG A 258 5.36 -2.14 -13.78
CA ARG A 258 6.75 -1.93 -13.31
C ARG A 258 6.99 -0.56 -12.64
N ALA A 259 5.94 0.18 -12.28
CA ALA A 259 6.07 1.46 -11.60
C ALA A 259 6.29 1.23 -10.10
N TYR A 260 7.50 1.53 -9.61
CA TYR A 260 7.77 1.51 -8.18
C TYR A 260 6.87 2.49 -7.46
N HIS A 261 6.31 2.06 -6.34
CA HIS A 261 5.49 2.91 -5.51
C HIS A 261 5.57 2.53 -4.04
N ALA A 262 5.35 3.52 -3.20
CA ALA A 262 5.29 3.39 -1.76
C ALA A 262 4.22 4.33 -1.21
N ARG A 263 3.71 4.05 -0.01
CA ARG A 263 2.74 4.92 0.64
C ARG A 263 2.81 4.82 2.16
N PHE A 264 2.26 5.84 2.82
CA PHE A 264 1.94 5.78 4.24
C PHE A 264 0.58 6.41 4.53
N SER A 265 -0.05 5.93 5.60
CA SER A 265 -1.34 6.41 6.10
C SER A 265 -1.17 7.61 7.03
N GLN A 266 -2.05 8.61 6.90
CA GLN A 266 -2.04 9.82 7.73
C GLN A 266 -2.90 9.70 9.01
N GLY A 267 -3.46 8.52 9.28
CA GLY A 267 -4.35 8.24 10.41
C GLY A 267 -5.10 6.93 10.18
N PHE A 268 -6.14 6.67 11.01
CA PHE A 268 -7.01 5.51 10.80
C PHE A 268 -7.65 5.57 9.41
N ASN A 269 -7.54 4.50 8.63
CA ASN A 269 -8.09 4.47 7.29
C ASN A 269 -8.37 3.06 6.76
N CYS A 270 -9.25 2.98 5.76
CA CYS A 270 -9.59 1.75 5.05
C CYS A 270 -9.48 1.97 3.54
N GLY A 271 -8.71 1.11 2.88
CA GLY A 271 -8.61 1.05 1.43
C GLY A 271 -8.61 -0.38 0.94
N GLU A 272 -8.86 -0.55 -0.33
CA GLU A 272 -8.98 -1.86 -0.96
C GLU A 272 -8.23 -1.82 -2.30
N ALA A 273 -7.51 -2.89 -2.64
CA ALA A 273 -6.72 -2.94 -3.86
C ALA A 273 -6.91 -4.26 -4.60
N VAL A 274 -6.82 -4.21 -5.93
CA VAL A 274 -6.74 -5.40 -6.79
C VAL A 274 -5.85 -5.12 -7.98
N ASN A 275 -5.16 -6.14 -8.48
CA ASN A 275 -4.42 -6.05 -9.72
C ASN A 275 -5.32 -6.21 -10.95
N PHE A 276 -4.82 -5.76 -12.09
CA PHE A 276 -5.46 -5.97 -13.39
C PHE A 276 -4.43 -5.92 -14.51
N ALA A 277 -4.85 -6.36 -15.70
CA ALA A 277 -4.04 -6.31 -16.92
C ALA A 277 -4.91 -5.99 -18.12
N PHE A 278 -4.41 -5.12 -19.01
CA PHE A 278 -4.97 -4.90 -20.34
C PHE A 278 -3.98 -5.38 -21.41
N GLY A 279 -4.35 -5.29 -22.69
CA GLY A 279 -3.52 -5.80 -23.78
C GLY A 279 -2.11 -5.19 -23.86
N ASP A 280 -1.91 -3.98 -23.33
CA ASP A 280 -0.61 -3.30 -23.25
C ASP A 280 0.29 -3.82 -22.12
N TRP A 281 -0.23 -4.65 -21.20
CA TRP A 281 0.55 -5.27 -20.14
C TRP A 281 1.43 -6.43 -20.63
N PHE A 282 1.04 -7.15 -21.69
CA PHE A 282 1.75 -8.37 -22.12
C PHE A 282 3.28 -8.24 -22.29
N PRO A 283 3.83 -7.15 -22.87
CA PRO A 283 5.28 -6.95 -22.92
C PRO A 283 5.93 -6.88 -21.53
N TRP A 284 5.25 -6.27 -20.55
CA TRP A 284 5.71 -6.21 -19.16
C TRP A 284 5.60 -7.56 -18.47
N GLY A 285 4.51 -8.31 -18.69
CA GLY A 285 4.36 -9.67 -18.17
C GLY A 285 5.46 -10.61 -18.69
N ALA A 286 5.81 -10.51 -19.98
CA ALA A 286 6.92 -11.27 -20.56
C ALA A 286 8.28 -10.90 -19.93
N MET A 287 8.51 -9.61 -19.68
CA MET A 287 9.70 -9.12 -18.97
C MET A 287 9.76 -9.63 -17.53
N ALA A 288 8.65 -9.61 -16.79
CA ALA A 288 8.57 -10.17 -15.45
C ALA A 288 8.89 -11.68 -15.46
N GLY A 289 8.35 -12.42 -16.44
CA GLY A 289 8.66 -13.83 -16.64
C GLY A 289 10.16 -14.12 -16.83
N GLN A 290 10.87 -13.26 -17.56
CA GLN A 290 12.33 -13.35 -17.69
C GLN A 290 13.01 -13.11 -16.34
N VAL A 291 12.61 -12.07 -15.59
CA VAL A 291 13.17 -11.78 -14.26
C VAL A 291 12.99 -12.96 -13.31
N TYR A 292 11.81 -13.59 -13.30
CA TYR A 292 11.56 -14.78 -12.48
C TYR A 292 12.45 -15.96 -12.91
N ALA A 293 12.63 -16.18 -14.22
CA ALA A 293 13.48 -17.27 -14.71
C ALA A 293 14.97 -17.08 -14.36
N TYR A 294 15.46 -15.84 -14.24
CA TYR A 294 16.84 -15.55 -13.83
C TYR A 294 17.06 -15.54 -12.31
N SER A 295 15.97 -15.49 -11.52
CA SER A 295 16.02 -15.42 -10.05
C SER A 295 15.88 -16.78 -9.37
N CYS A 296 15.59 -17.85 -10.13
CA CYS A 296 15.58 -19.24 -9.69
C CYS A 296 16.89 -19.96 -10.04
#